data_AF-A0A7V0Z073-F1
#
_entry.id   AF-A0A7V0Z073-F1
#
_cell.length_a   1.000
_cell.length_b   1.000
_cell.length_c   1.000
_cell.angle_alpha   90.00
_cell.angle_beta   90.00
_cell.angle_gamma   90.00
#
_symmetry.space_group_name_H-M   'P 1'
#
loop_
_entity.id
_entity.type
_entity.pdbx_description
1 polymer ?
#
loop_
_entity_poly.entity_id
_entity_poly.type
_entity_poly.pdbx_seq_one_letter_code
_entity_poly.pdbx_strand_id
1 'polypeptide(L)'
;MEPITGTGNLILIFTLIHFTLGRSFSVLFAILNQMSVFIYFPLALLYDYIQIPIYGILLEKSSKRFFIVRWLTQKADKVISNLNRRPLMKKILSLGDIGLVLLSALPIRGFGILSGSMVSFFLKKDRMEGTLLLMIGSLLGILIIMGIAKGVFKILSLFIGINVG
;
A
#
# COMPACT_ATOMS: atom_id res chain seq x y z
N MET A 1 28.32 4.81 20.80
CA MET A 1 27.04 4.51 20.15
C MET A 1 27.37 4.11 18.73
N GLU A 2 27.46 2.81 18.46
CA GLU A 2 27.71 2.32 17.10
C GLU A 2 26.51 2.68 16.23
N PRO A 3 26.73 3.27 15.04
CA PRO A 3 25.63 3.54 14.14
C PRO A 3 25.05 2.18 13.73
N ILE A 4 23.73 2.07 13.76
CA ILE A 4 22.98 0.88 13.35
C ILE A 4 23.06 0.81 11.81
N THR A 5 24.26 0.63 11.25
CA THR A 5 24.59 0.78 9.81
C THR A 5 24.90 -0.54 9.13
N GLY A 6 24.25 -1.62 9.57
CA GLY A 6 24.12 -2.82 8.74
C GLY A 6 22.96 -2.62 7.78
N THR A 7 23.19 -2.77 6.46
CA THR A 7 22.11 -2.78 5.44
C THR A 7 20.99 -3.76 5.82
N GLY A 8 21.32 -4.87 6.50
CA GLY A 8 20.34 -5.82 7.05
C GLY A 8 19.40 -5.24 8.12
N ASN A 9 19.89 -4.36 9.00
CA ASN A 9 19.06 -3.73 10.03
C ASN A 9 18.06 -2.74 9.41
N LEU A 10 18.49 -1.98 8.41
CA LEU A 10 17.60 -1.08 7.66
C LEU A 10 16.52 -1.86 6.92
N ILE A 11 16.86 -3.01 6.33
CA ILE A 11 15.90 -3.91 5.68
C ILE A 11 14.90 -4.47 6.70
N LEU A 12 15.36 -4.89 7.89
CA LEU A 12 14.48 -5.39 8.95
C LEU A 12 13.50 -4.32 9.42
N ILE A 13 13.98 -3.11 9.70
CA ILE A 13 13.13 -1.98 10.13
C ILE A 13 12.16 -1.60 9.01
N PHE A 14 12.63 -1.54 7.77
CA PHE A 14 11.79 -1.29 6.60
C PHE A 14 10.65 -2.30 6.52
N THR A 15 10.96 -3.59 6.71
CA THR A 15 9.99 -4.68 6.68
C THR A 15 8.96 -4.52 7.79
N LEU A 16 9.42 -4.24 9.01
CA LEU A 16 8.56 -4.07 10.18
C LEU A 16 7.62 -2.87 9.99
N ILE A 17 8.12 -1.75 9.49
CA ILE A 17 7.32 -0.57 9.13
C ILE A 17 6.34 -0.90 8.00
N HIS A 18 6.77 -1.64 6.98
CA HIS A 18 5.95 -2.00 5.83
C HIS A 18 4.73 -2.82 6.25
N PHE A 19 4.92 -3.82 7.12
CA PHE A 19 3.81 -4.64 7.60
C PHE A 19 2.92 -3.93 8.65
N THR A 20 3.47 -3.01 9.45
CA THR A 20 2.72 -2.35 10.54
C THR A 20 2.05 -1.04 10.12
N LEU A 21 2.80 -0.16 9.48
CA LEU A 21 2.38 1.20 9.08
C LEU A 21 2.01 1.28 7.60
N GLY A 22 2.41 0.28 6.80
CA GLY A 22 2.09 0.16 5.39
C GLY A 22 3.16 0.75 4.47
N ARG A 23 2.96 0.49 3.17
CA ARG A 23 3.84 0.91 2.07
C ARG A 23 4.29 2.37 2.17
N SER A 24 3.37 3.32 2.34
CA SER A 24 3.72 4.75 2.35
C SER A 24 4.78 5.11 3.40
N PHE A 25 4.69 4.55 4.61
CA PHE A 25 5.67 4.81 5.67
C PHE A 25 6.99 4.09 5.42
N SER A 26 6.95 2.86 4.90
CA SER A 26 8.18 2.12 4.60
C SER A 26 8.99 2.80 3.50
N VAL A 27 8.35 3.28 2.43
CA VAL A 27 9.02 3.98 1.32
C VAL A 27 9.56 5.33 1.80
N LEU A 28 8.80 6.07 2.61
CA LEU A 28 9.31 7.31 3.22
C LEU A 28 10.52 7.04 4.13
N PHE A 29 10.46 6.01 4.97
CA PHE A 29 11.58 5.59 5.81
C PHE A 29 12.82 5.25 4.97
N ALA A 30 12.65 4.48 3.90
CA ALA A 30 13.75 4.11 3.00
C ALA A 30 14.42 5.33 2.38
N ILE A 31 13.63 6.32 1.95
CA ILE A 31 14.16 7.54 1.34
C ILE A 31 14.85 8.43 2.39
N LEU A 32 14.28 8.57 3.58
CA LEU A 32 14.90 9.33 4.69
C LEU A 32 16.23 8.72 5.15
N ASN A 33 16.36 7.39 5.08
CA ASN A 33 17.59 6.66 5.43
C ASN A 33 18.50 6.43 4.21
N GLN A 34 18.25 7.10 3.09
CA GLN A 34 19.05 7.02 1.86
C GLN A 34 19.29 5.58 1.36
N MET A 35 18.31 4.69 1.57
CA MET A 35 18.38 3.33 1.05
C MET A 35 18.37 3.37 -0.48
N SER A 36 19.18 2.49 -1.10
CA SER A 36 19.19 2.38 -2.56
C SER A 36 17.81 2.02 -3.09
N VAL A 37 17.39 2.73 -4.15
CA VAL A 37 16.14 2.47 -4.88
C VAL A 37 16.08 1.01 -5.33
N PHE A 38 17.21 0.45 -5.76
CA PHE A 38 17.32 -0.95 -6.20
C PHE A 38 17.09 -1.97 -5.07
N ILE A 39 17.08 -1.53 -3.81
CA ILE A 39 16.80 -2.40 -2.66
C ILE A 39 15.36 -2.21 -2.20
N TYR A 40 14.96 -0.99 -1.83
CA TYR A 40 13.66 -0.78 -1.20
C TYR A 40 12.48 -0.92 -2.18
N PHE A 41 12.67 -0.60 -3.47
CA PHE A 41 11.61 -0.71 -4.47
C PHE A 41 11.21 -2.17 -4.72
N PRO A 42 12.13 -3.09 -5.07
CA PRO A 42 11.77 -4.49 -5.23
C PRO A 42 11.30 -5.12 -3.91
N LEU A 43 11.83 -4.70 -2.75
CA LEU A 43 11.31 -5.16 -1.46
C LEU A 43 9.84 -4.78 -1.25
N ALA A 44 9.49 -3.50 -1.45
CA ALA A 44 8.13 -3.01 -1.30
C ALA A 44 7.17 -3.77 -2.24
N LEU A 45 7.59 -3.97 -3.48
CA LEU A 45 6.80 -4.65 -4.48
C LEU A 45 6.63 -6.13 -4.17
N LEU A 46 7.70 -6.80 -3.72
CA LEU A 46 7.66 -8.20 -3.31
C LEU A 46 6.72 -8.39 -2.11
N TYR A 47 6.80 -7.53 -1.11
CA TYR A 47 5.89 -7.57 0.03
C TYR A 47 4.45 -7.35 -0.38
N ASP A 48 4.16 -6.33 -1.19
CA ASP A 48 2.81 -6.09 -1.70
C ASP A 48 2.31 -7.32 -2.50
N TYR A 49 3.14 -7.90 -3.37
CA TYR A 49 2.78 -9.02 -4.24
C TYR A 49 2.58 -10.33 -3.51
N ILE A 50 3.19 -10.51 -2.33
CA ILE A 50 2.95 -11.65 -1.44
C ILE A 50 1.71 -11.36 -0.58
N GLN A 51 1.60 -10.15 -0.06
CA GLN A 51 0.60 -9.75 0.90
C GLN A 51 -0.81 -9.66 0.27
N ILE A 52 -0.94 -9.14 -0.96
CA ILE A 52 -2.21 -9.06 -1.72
C ILE A 52 -2.86 -10.46 -1.89
N PRO A 53 -2.20 -11.48 -2.48
CA PRO A 53 -2.81 -12.79 -2.67
C PRO A 53 -3.02 -13.53 -1.35
N ILE A 54 -2.12 -13.40 -0.36
CA ILE A 54 -2.33 -13.99 0.97
C ILE A 54 -3.60 -13.44 1.61
N TYR A 55 -3.81 -12.12 1.57
CA TYR A 55 -5.06 -11.54 2.09
C TYR A 55 -6.27 -11.95 1.26
N GLY A 56 -6.15 -12.02 -0.07
CA GLY A 56 -7.21 -12.52 -0.94
C GLY A 56 -7.64 -13.94 -0.57
N ILE A 57 -6.69 -14.85 -0.34
CA ILE A 57 -6.94 -16.22 0.12
C ILE A 57 -7.56 -16.23 1.51
N LEU A 58 -7.04 -15.41 2.43
CA LEU A 58 -7.55 -15.33 3.80
C LEU A 58 -9.00 -14.85 3.82
N LEU A 59 -9.35 -13.86 2.99
CA LEU A 59 -10.70 -13.35 2.78
C LEU A 59 -11.63 -14.45 2.23
N GLU A 60 -11.19 -15.14 1.18
CA GLU A 60 -11.96 -16.20 0.52
C GLU A 60 -12.19 -17.42 1.44
N LYS A 61 -11.14 -17.92 2.09
CA LYS A 61 -11.26 -19.04 3.05
C LYS A 61 -12.07 -18.65 4.29
N SER A 62 -12.00 -17.40 4.73
CA SER A 62 -12.79 -16.92 5.87
C SER A 62 -14.28 -16.84 5.54
N SER A 63 -14.68 -16.65 4.28
CA SER A 63 -16.07 -16.67 3.84
C SER A 63 -16.84 -17.93 4.29
N LYS A 64 -16.14 -19.05 4.50
CA LYS A 64 -16.73 -20.32 4.98
C LYS A 64 -16.84 -20.45 6.51
N ARG A 65 -16.27 -19.54 7.33
CA ARG A 65 -16.39 -19.54 8.80
C ARG A 65 -17.03 -18.24 9.31
N PHE A 66 -18.29 -18.35 9.76
CA PHE A 66 -19.24 -17.28 10.09
C PHE A 66 -18.73 -16.13 11.01
N PHE A 67 -17.74 -16.33 11.88
CA PHE A 67 -17.33 -15.30 12.86
C PHE A 67 -16.36 -14.26 12.27
N ILE A 68 -15.43 -14.71 11.44
CA ILE A 68 -14.39 -13.84 10.85
C ILE A 68 -15.01 -12.99 9.73
N VAL A 69 -15.94 -13.56 8.96
CA VAL A 69 -16.71 -12.82 7.94
C VAL A 69 -17.39 -11.61 8.57
N ARG A 70 -18.10 -11.79 9.69
CA ARG A 70 -18.85 -10.69 10.31
C ARG A 70 -17.94 -9.54 10.77
N TRP A 71 -16.76 -9.85 11.31
CA TRP A 71 -15.76 -8.84 11.67
C TRP A 71 -15.17 -8.15 10.44
N LEU A 72 -14.88 -8.90 9.37
CA LEU A 72 -14.36 -8.37 8.11
C LEU A 72 -15.40 -7.52 7.37
N THR A 73 -16.67 -7.94 7.33
CA THR A 73 -17.79 -7.20 6.75
C THR A 73 -18.00 -5.88 7.49
N GLN A 74 -17.98 -5.90 8.84
CA GLN A 74 -18.07 -4.66 9.61
C GLN A 74 -16.90 -3.71 9.32
N LYS A 75 -15.69 -4.26 9.15
CA LYS A 75 -14.50 -3.45 8.83
C LYS A 75 -14.56 -2.91 7.39
N ALA A 76 -15.02 -3.72 6.45
CA ALA A 76 -15.23 -3.34 5.07
C ALA A 76 -16.35 -2.31 4.91
N ASP A 77 -17.49 -2.49 5.57
CA ASP A 77 -18.59 -1.52 5.61
C ASP A 77 -18.14 -0.20 6.22
N LYS A 78 -17.28 -0.25 7.25
CA LYS A 78 -16.65 0.96 7.82
C LYS A 78 -15.72 1.64 6.81
N VAL A 79 -14.99 0.86 6.01
CA VAL A 79 -14.12 1.37 4.95
C VAL A 79 -14.94 1.96 3.80
N ILE A 80 -15.98 1.27 3.31
CA ILE A 80 -16.90 1.71 2.25
C ILE A 80 -17.70 2.94 2.70
N SER A 81 -18.18 2.99 3.93
CA SER A 81 -18.87 4.17 4.47
C SER A 81 -17.93 5.36 4.62
N ASN A 82 -16.69 5.15 5.06
CA ASN A 82 -15.67 6.20 5.09
C ASN A 82 -15.28 6.68 3.67
N LEU A 83 -15.24 5.77 2.68
CA LEU A 83 -15.03 6.10 1.27
C LEU A 83 -16.20 6.92 0.72
N ASN A 84 -17.44 6.49 0.97
CA ASN A 84 -18.64 7.19 0.51
C ASN A 84 -18.82 8.57 1.13
N ARG A 85 -18.25 8.82 2.33
CA ARG A 85 -18.22 10.16 2.93
C ARG A 85 -17.34 11.15 2.17
N ARG A 86 -16.39 10.69 1.35
CA ARG A 86 -15.53 11.55 0.54
C ARG A 86 -16.00 11.53 -0.92
N PRO A 87 -16.43 12.67 -1.50
CA PRO A 87 -17.02 12.71 -2.84
C PRO A 87 -16.07 12.20 -3.93
N LEU A 88 -14.75 12.45 -3.78
CA LEU A 88 -13.72 11.93 -4.69
C LEU A 88 -13.60 10.41 -4.62
N MET A 89 -13.61 9.83 -3.41
CA MET A 89 -13.46 8.39 -3.23
C MET A 89 -14.70 7.62 -3.68
N LYS A 90 -15.90 8.17 -3.43
CA LYS A 90 -17.15 7.65 -3.98
C LYS A 90 -17.11 7.59 -5.50
N LYS A 91 -16.59 8.65 -6.14
CA LYS A 91 -16.42 8.70 -7.60
C LYS A 91 -15.40 7.66 -8.07
N ILE A 92 -14.28 7.50 -7.38
CA ILE A 92 -13.28 6.46 -7.71
C ILE A 92 -13.90 5.06 -7.61
N LEU A 93 -14.61 4.73 -6.52
CA LEU A 93 -15.29 3.43 -6.40
C LEU A 93 -16.33 3.19 -7.49
N SER A 94 -17.04 4.23 -7.93
CA SER A 94 -18.04 4.11 -9.01
C SER A 94 -17.43 3.76 -10.37
N LEU A 95 -16.10 3.85 -10.53
CA LEU A 95 -15.37 3.43 -11.74
C LEU A 95 -15.08 1.91 -11.79
N GLY A 96 -15.54 1.14 -10.80
CA GLY A 96 -15.35 -0.32 -10.76
C GLY A 96 -13.86 -0.70 -10.72
N ASP A 97 -13.40 -1.42 -11.74
CA ASP A 97 -12.05 -1.98 -11.86
C ASP A 97 -10.96 -0.92 -11.84
N ILE A 98 -11.16 0.14 -12.63
CA ILE A 98 -10.26 1.29 -12.69
C ILE A 98 -10.23 1.98 -11.33
N GLY A 99 -11.41 2.05 -10.70
CA GLY A 99 -11.57 2.54 -9.34
C GLY A 99 -10.73 1.78 -8.32
N LEU A 100 -10.72 0.46 -8.42
CA LEU A 100 -9.97 -0.43 -7.54
C LEU A 100 -8.45 -0.26 -7.72
N VAL A 101 -7.99 -0.15 -8.97
CA VAL A 101 -6.57 0.13 -9.29
C VAL A 101 -6.16 1.48 -8.72
N LEU A 102 -6.94 2.54 -8.97
CA LEU A 102 -6.67 3.88 -8.46
C LEU A 102 -6.68 3.91 -6.93
N LEU A 103 -7.63 3.25 -6.31
CA LEU A 103 -7.73 3.17 -4.85
C LEU A 103 -6.50 2.50 -4.24
N SER A 104 -6.01 1.42 -4.87
CA SER A 104 -4.79 0.72 -4.45
C SER A 104 -3.51 1.51 -4.74
N ALA A 105 -3.51 2.33 -5.79
CA ALA A 105 -2.39 3.22 -6.12
C ALA A 105 -2.30 4.42 -5.18
N LEU A 106 -3.40 4.83 -4.57
CA LEU A 106 -3.42 6.02 -3.73
C LEU A 106 -2.67 5.79 -2.39
N PRO A 107 -1.78 6.70 -1.97
CA PRO A 107 -1.03 6.59 -0.73
C PRO A 107 -1.85 7.04 0.50
N ILE A 108 -3.10 6.57 0.64
CA ILE A 108 -4.01 7.03 1.70
C ILE A 108 -3.85 6.16 2.96
N ARG A 109 -3.57 6.82 4.10
CA ARG A 109 -3.53 6.20 5.43
C ARG A 109 -4.84 5.47 5.74
N GLY A 110 -4.76 4.20 6.14
CA GLY A 110 -5.92 3.35 6.44
C GLY A 110 -6.55 2.64 5.24
N PHE A 111 -6.05 2.91 4.02
CA PHE A 111 -6.44 2.24 2.77
C PHE A 111 -5.29 1.37 2.23
N GLY A 112 -4.75 0.50 3.09
CA GLY A 112 -3.70 -0.44 2.67
C GLY A 112 -4.23 -1.55 1.75
N ILE A 113 -3.36 -2.49 1.42
CA ILE A 113 -3.70 -3.71 0.67
C ILE A 113 -4.91 -4.43 1.24
N LEU A 114 -5.05 -4.47 2.58
CA LEU A 114 -6.21 -5.03 3.27
C LEU A 114 -7.53 -4.36 2.86
N SER A 115 -7.52 -3.05 2.69
CA SER A 115 -8.70 -2.26 2.30
C SER A 115 -9.02 -2.47 0.82
N GLY A 116 -8.01 -2.54 -0.05
CA GLY A 116 -8.17 -2.84 -1.48
C GLY A 116 -8.65 -4.28 -1.73
N SER A 117 -8.06 -5.26 -1.04
CA SER A 117 -8.48 -6.67 -1.09
C SER A 117 -9.90 -6.89 -0.57
N MET A 118 -10.30 -6.16 0.48
CA MET A 118 -11.70 -6.12 0.91
C MET A 118 -12.62 -5.51 -0.14
N VAL A 119 -12.31 -4.32 -0.67
CA VAL A 119 -13.16 -3.68 -1.68
C VAL A 119 -13.27 -4.55 -2.93
N SER A 120 -12.19 -5.18 -3.37
CA SER A 120 -12.19 -6.18 -4.46
C SER A 120 -13.11 -7.36 -4.17
N PHE A 121 -13.03 -7.91 -2.95
CA PHE A 121 -13.87 -9.02 -2.50
C PHE A 121 -15.36 -8.61 -2.47
N PHE A 122 -15.67 -7.40 -2.01
CA PHE A 122 -17.04 -6.87 -1.95
C PHE A 122 -17.61 -6.46 -3.31
N LEU A 123 -16.76 -6.11 -4.28
CA LEU A 123 -17.15 -5.91 -5.67
C LEU A 123 -17.44 -7.24 -6.41
N LYS A 124 -17.39 -8.38 -5.72
CA LYS A 124 -17.62 -9.74 -6.28
C LYS A 124 -16.74 -10.05 -7.49
N LYS A 125 -15.56 -9.43 -7.55
CA LYS A 125 -14.56 -9.72 -8.58
C LYS A 125 -14.02 -11.13 -8.41
N ASP A 126 -13.75 -11.80 -9.54
CA ASP A 126 -13.01 -13.06 -9.51
C ASP A 126 -11.64 -12.82 -8.84
N ARG A 127 -11.20 -13.78 -8.03
CA ARG A 127 -9.99 -13.65 -7.20
C ARG A 127 -8.77 -13.30 -8.04
N MET A 128 -8.64 -13.90 -9.22
CA MET A 128 -7.52 -13.63 -10.12
C MET A 128 -7.55 -12.17 -10.59
N GLU A 129 -8.71 -11.70 -11.06
CA GLU A 129 -8.88 -10.33 -11.55
C GLU A 129 -8.65 -9.30 -10.44
N GLY A 130 -9.24 -9.52 -9.26
CA GLY A 130 -9.07 -8.63 -8.12
C GLY A 130 -7.63 -8.53 -7.65
N THR A 131 -6.93 -9.67 -7.57
CA THR A 131 -5.52 -9.73 -7.20
C THR A 131 -4.65 -8.99 -8.22
N LEU A 132 -4.87 -9.22 -9.52
CA LEU A 132 -4.13 -8.54 -10.58
C LEU A 132 -4.36 -7.02 -10.58
N LEU A 133 -5.60 -6.57 -10.43
CA LEU A 133 -5.93 -5.15 -10.34
C LEU A 133 -5.24 -4.48 -9.14
N LEU A 134 -5.18 -5.17 -8.00
CA LEU A 134 -4.47 -4.69 -6.81
C LEU A 134 -2.94 -4.71 -6.98
N MET A 135 -2.38 -5.68 -7.70
CA MET A 135 -0.94 -5.71 -8.00
C MET A 135 -0.54 -4.58 -8.96
N ILE A 136 -1.38 -4.27 -9.96
CA ILE A 136 -1.21 -3.13 -10.86
C ILE A 136 -1.33 -1.81 -10.07
N GLY A 137 -2.35 -1.69 -9.22
CA GLY A 137 -2.50 -0.55 -8.33
C GLY A 137 -1.33 -0.40 -7.36
N SER A 138 -0.80 -1.49 -6.82
CA SER A 138 0.38 -1.50 -5.97
C SER A 138 1.61 -0.93 -6.70
N LEU A 139 1.88 -1.43 -7.92
CA LEU A 139 2.99 -0.94 -8.75
C LEU A 139 2.86 0.57 -8.99
N LEU A 140 1.69 1.03 -9.43
CA LEU A 140 1.43 2.46 -9.67
C LEU A 140 1.59 3.29 -8.39
N GLY A 141 1.12 2.78 -7.26
CA GLY A 141 1.23 3.50 -5.99
C GLY A 141 2.66 3.62 -5.49
N ILE A 142 3.50 2.59 -5.66
CA ILE A 142 4.93 2.68 -5.34
C ILE A 142 5.59 3.74 -6.22
N LEU A 143 5.29 3.77 -7.52
CA LEU A 143 5.81 4.77 -8.45
C LEU A 143 5.39 6.20 -8.08
N ILE A 144 4.11 6.41 -7.73
CA ILE A 144 3.59 7.71 -7.29
C ILE A 144 4.30 8.16 -6.02
N ILE A 145 4.41 7.30 -5.00
CA ILE A 145 5.08 7.64 -3.73
C ILE A 145 6.55 7.98 -4.00
N MET A 146 7.24 7.20 -4.81
CA MET A 146 8.63 7.46 -5.17
C MET A 146 8.78 8.79 -5.92
N GLY A 147 7.90 9.08 -6.88
CA GLY A 147 7.88 10.34 -7.61
C GLY A 147 7.66 11.55 -6.70
N ILE A 148 6.66 11.46 -5.81
CA ILE A 148 6.37 12.51 -4.82
C ILE A 148 7.57 12.70 -3.89
N ALA A 149 8.10 11.61 -3.33
CA ALA A 149 9.17 11.70 -2.35
C ALA A 149 10.48 12.23 -2.96
N LYS A 150 10.85 11.82 -4.18
CA LYS A 150 11.98 12.41 -4.91
C LYS A 150 11.73 13.88 -5.26
N GLY A 151 10.52 14.24 -5.68
CA GLY A 151 10.14 15.62 -5.95
C GLY A 151 10.27 16.51 -4.72
N VAL A 152 9.75 16.05 -3.57
CA VAL A 152 9.87 16.74 -2.29
C VAL A 152 11.33 16.87 -1.85
N PHE A 153 12.12 15.79 -1.96
CA PHE A 153 13.55 15.84 -1.65
C PHE A 153 14.31 16.82 -2.53
N LYS A 154 14.02 16.88 -3.83
CA LYS A 154 14.64 17.83 -4.76
C LYS A 154 14.27 19.29 -4.42
N ILE A 155 13.04 19.54 -4.01
CA ILE A 155 12.59 20.86 -3.57
C ILE A 155 13.29 21.23 -2.25
N LEU A 156 13.36 20.31 -1.29
CA LEU A 156 14.05 20.53 -0.02
C LEU A 156 15.55 20.75 -0.22
N SER A 157 16.21 20.01 -1.12
CA SER A 157 17.63 20.22 -1.44
C SER A 157 17.88 21.58 -2.08
N LEU A 158 16.94 22.06 -2.91
CA LEU A 158 16.97 23.41 -3.49
C LEU A 158 16.81 24.51 -2.43
N PHE A 159 15.97 24.28 -1.41
CA PHE A 159 15.75 25.24 -0.33
C PHE A 159 16.83 25.22 0.75
N ILE A 160 17.46 24.07 1.00
CA ILE A 160 18.42 23.87 2.11
C ILE A 160 19.88 23.93 1.60
N GLY A 161 20.11 23.91 0.29
CA GLY A 161 21.46 24.01 -0.30
C GLY A 161 22.33 22.77 -0.07
N ILE A 162 21.72 21.60 0.14
CA ILE A 162 22.47 20.34 0.31
C ILE A 162 22.35 19.54 -0.99
N ASN A 163 23.49 19.44 -1.69
CA ASN A 163 23.64 18.65 -2.91
C ASN A 163 23.79 17.17 -2.52
N VAL A 164 22.89 16.31 -2.99
CA VAL A 164 23.04 14.86 -2.88
C VAL A 164 22.75 14.26 -4.25
N GLY A 165 23.81 13.76 -4.88
CA GLY A 165 23.77 13.02 -6.15
C GLY A 165 23.30 11.58 -5.99
#